data_AF-A0A4R1AJU1-F1
#
_entry.id   AF-A0A4R1AJU1-F1
#
_cell.length_a   1.000
_cell.length_b   1.000
_cell.length_c   1.000
_cell.angle_alpha   90.00
_cell.angle_beta   90.00
_cell.angle_gamma   90.00
#
_symmetry.space_group_name_H-M   'P 1'
#
loop_
_entity.id
_entity.type
_entity.pdbx_description
1 polymer ?
#
loop_
_entity_poly.entity_id
_entity_poly.type
_entity_poly.pdbx_seq_one_letter_code
_entity_poly.pdbx_strand_id
1 'polypeptide(L)'
;MERRTRLTPMPAGLTYDEMKSTIGAALGERGHVSRPTPQCPLELEAWRRAARAAARSMGRTVRTVAVGDTLHAWLTDWPRDERERTIGVATEVEALLEQVEPAKAG
;
A
#
# COMPACT_ATOMS: atom_id res chain seq x y z
N MET A 1 15.39 17.33 -20.90
CA MET A 1 15.50 15.95 -20.36
C MET A 1 14.08 15.47 -20.06
N GLU A 2 13.39 14.96 -21.08
CA GLU A 2 11.96 14.63 -20.96
C GLU A 2 11.80 13.35 -20.13
N ARG A 3 11.12 13.47 -18.99
CA ARG A 3 10.69 12.30 -18.23
C ARG A 3 9.65 11.58 -19.07
N ARG A 4 10.04 10.44 -19.64
CA ARG A 4 9.13 9.49 -20.30
C ARG A 4 8.11 9.00 -19.27
N THR A 5 7.02 9.74 -19.11
CA THR A 5 5.83 9.32 -18.39
C THR A 5 5.27 8.12 -19.11
N ARG A 6 5.37 6.93 -18.51
CA ARG A 6 4.62 5.76 -18.99
C ARG A 6 3.15 6.06 -18.74
N LEU A 7 2.48 6.59 -19.76
CA LEU A 7 1.04 6.72 -19.83
C LEU A 7 0.45 5.32 -20.06
N THR A 8 0.42 4.51 -19.00
CA THR A 8 -0.51 3.39 -18.95
C THR A 8 -1.86 3.97 -18.53
N PRO A 9 -2.91 3.93 -19.35
CA PRO A 9 -4.23 4.35 -18.92
C PRO A 9 -4.68 3.41 -17.79
N MET A 10 -4.70 3.92 -16.56
CA MET A 10 -5.25 3.23 -15.40
C MET A 10 -6.67 3.75 -15.11
N PRO A 11 -7.67 2.86 -14.94
CA PRO A 11 -9.06 3.23 -14.67
C PRO A 11 -9.37 3.96 -13.33
N ALA A 12 -8.79 5.14 -13.11
CA ALA A 12 -9.31 6.08 -12.11
C ALA A 12 -9.01 7.56 -12.44
N GLY A 13 -8.51 7.87 -13.65
CA GLY A 13 -8.12 9.24 -14.01
C GLY A 13 -6.82 9.73 -13.35
N LEU A 14 -6.24 8.96 -12.42
CA LEU A 14 -4.92 9.21 -11.83
C LEU A 14 -3.83 8.57 -12.68
N THR A 15 -2.76 9.31 -12.95
CA THR A 15 -1.53 8.77 -13.53
C THR A 15 -0.83 7.84 -12.53
N TYR A 16 0.09 7.01 -13.02
CA TYR A 16 0.89 6.13 -12.17
C TYR A 16 1.70 6.90 -11.11
N ASP A 17 2.26 8.06 -11.48
CA ASP A 17 3.07 8.87 -10.57
C ASP A 17 2.21 9.52 -9.47
N GLU A 18 1.02 10.00 -9.80
CA GLU A 18 0.05 10.51 -8.82
C GLU A 18 -0.38 9.40 -7.86
N MET A 19 -0.74 8.22 -8.38
CA MET A 19 -1.11 7.06 -7.57
C MET A 19 0.03 6.67 -6.61
N LYS A 20 1.27 6.62 -7.11
CA LYS A 20 2.45 6.34 -6.28
C LYS A 20 2.64 7.41 -5.20
N SER A 21 2.48 8.69 -5.55
CA SER A 21 2.62 9.81 -4.61
C SER A 21 1.57 9.75 -3.50
N THR A 22 0.29 9.54 -3.84
CA THR A 22 -0.81 9.42 -2.88
C THR A 22 -0.62 8.24 -1.94
N ILE A 23 -0.23 7.08 -2.46
CA ILE A 23 0.09 5.90 -1.63
C ILE A 23 1.27 6.19 -0.72
N GLY A 24 2.33 6.82 -1.25
CA GLY A 24 3.51 7.17 -0.48
C GLY A 24 3.22 8.09 0.70
N ALA A 25 2.39 9.13 0.48
CA ALA A 25 1.97 10.04 1.53
C ALA A 25 1.20 9.29 2.64
N ALA A 26 0.20 8.48 2.27
CA ALA A 26 -0.58 7.72 3.24
C ALA A 26 0.28 6.73 4.06
N LEU A 27 1.20 6.01 3.40
CA LEU A 27 2.13 5.11 4.06
C LEU A 27 3.09 5.86 5.01
N GLY A 28 3.56 7.05 4.62
CA GLY A 28 4.48 7.84 5.45
C GLY A 28 3.81 8.50 6.66
N GLU A 29 2.52 8.84 6.54
CA GLU A 29 1.75 9.48 7.61
C GLU A 29 1.11 8.48 8.57
N ARG A 30 0.62 7.34 8.08
CA ARG A 30 -0.21 6.42 8.86
C ARG A 30 0.24 4.96 8.80
N GLY A 31 1.30 4.66 8.06
CA GLY A 31 1.82 3.30 7.91
C GLY A 31 1.02 2.38 7.00
N HIS A 32 -0.16 2.80 6.54
CA HIS A 32 -1.06 1.99 5.74
C HIS A 32 -1.92 2.83 4.79
N VAL A 33 -2.52 2.14 3.82
CA VAL A 33 -3.48 2.70 2.88
C VAL A 33 -4.41 1.59 2.38
N SER A 34 -5.69 1.89 2.37
CA SER A 34 -6.75 0.97 1.94
C SER A 34 -7.57 1.65 0.84
N ARG A 35 -8.05 0.88 -0.13
CA ARG A 35 -8.99 1.35 -1.16
C ARG A 35 -9.93 0.22 -1.58
N PRO A 36 -11.07 0.55 -2.20
CA PRO A 36 -11.87 -0.45 -2.89
C PRO A 36 -11.04 -1.19 -3.96
N THR A 37 -11.20 -2.51 -4.00
CA THR A 37 -10.60 -3.38 -5.01
C THR A 37 -11.14 -3.00 -6.38
N PRO A 38 -10.29 -2.61 -7.33
CA PRO A 38 -10.75 -2.30 -8.68
C PRO A 38 -11.27 -3.56 -9.38
N GLN A 39 -12.33 -3.42 -10.16
CA GLN A 39 -12.87 -4.52 -10.98
C GLN A 39 -11.90 -4.93 -12.09
N CYS A 40 -11.02 -4.03 -12.52
CA CYS A 40 -10.02 -4.29 -13.56
C CYS A 40 -8.75 -4.92 -12.95
N PRO A 41 -8.34 -6.13 -13.36
CA PRO A 41 -7.12 -6.77 -12.85
C PRO A 41 -5.84 -5.97 -13.12
N LEU A 42 -5.78 -5.23 -14.23
CA LEU A 42 -4.64 -4.38 -14.56
C LEU A 42 -4.44 -3.24 -13.55
N GLU A 43 -5.53 -2.70 -13.01
CA GLU A 43 -5.47 -1.67 -11.97
C GLU A 43 -5.02 -2.21 -10.63
N LEU A 44 -5.51 -3.41 -10.28
CA LEU A 44 -5.11 -4.09 -9.07
C LEU A 44 -3.58 -4.26 -9.06
N GLU A 45 -3.02 -4.79 -10.15
CA GLU A 45 -1.59 -4.99 -10.29
C GLU A 45 -0.81 -3.67 -10.32
N ALA A 46 -1.33 -2.67 -11.00
CA ALA A 46 -0.65 -1.40 -11.10
C ALA A 46 -0.69 -0.59 -9.78
N TRP A 47 -1.76 -0.70 -8.99
CA TRP A 47 -1.80 -0.17 -7.63
C TRP A 47 -0.83 -0.90 -6.71
N ARG A 48 -0.78 -2.24 -6.76
CA ARG A 48 0.20 -3.03 -6.00
C ARG A 48 1.64 -2.63 -6.37
N ARG A 49 1.90 -2.40 -7.65
CA ARG A 49 3.19 -1.92 -8.15
C ARG A 49 3.50 -0.51 -7.64
N ALA A 50 2.54 0.40 -7.68
CA ALA A 50 2.68 1.76 -7.15
C ALA A 50 2.97 1.75 -5.65
N ALA A 51 2.28 0.92 -4.86
CA ALA A 51 2.53 0.75 -3.44
C ALA A 51 3.95 0.27 -3.14
N ARG A 52 4.40 -0.79 -3.83
CA ARG A 52 5.78 -1.28 -3.71
C ARG A 52 6.81 -0.24 -4.11
N ALA A 53 6.55 0.51 -5.17
CA ALA A 53 7.44 1.57 -5.63
C ALA A 53 7.50 2.75 -4.64
N ALA A 54 6.37 3.12 -4.03
CA ALA A 54 6.30 4.15 -3.00
C ALA A 54 7.10 3.75 -1.75
N ALA A 55 6.86 2.54 -1.24
CA ALA A 55 7.60 2.01 -0.09
C ALA A 55 9.11 1.93 -0.36
N ARG A 56 9.49 1.44 -1.55
CA ARG A 56 10.90 1.38 -1.96
C ARG A 56 11.55 2.77 -2.02
N SER A 57 10.82 3.80 -2.46
CA SER A 57 11.31 5.19 -2.45
C SER A 57 11.54 5.73 -1.03
N MET A 58 10.89 5.17 -0.02
CA MET A 58 11.12 5.48 1.40
C MET A 58 12.17 4.54 2.05
N GLY A 59 12.74 3.60 1.31
CA GLY A 59 13.64 2.58 1.84
C GLY A 59 12.94 1.54 2.72
N ARG A 60 11.63 1.35 2.56
CA ARG A 60 10.81 0.44 3.37
C ARG A 60 10.17 -0.65 2.50
N THR A 61 9.68 -1.69 3.17
CA THR A 61 8.91 -2.77 2.55
C THR A 61 7.43 -2.63 2.88
N VAL A 62 6.59 -3.00 1.91
CA VAL A 62 5.12 -2.94 2.04
C VAL A 62 4.55 -4.31 1.73
N ARG A 63 3.54 -4.71 2.48
CA ARG A 63 2.71 -5.87 2.20
C ARG A 63 1.40 -5.37 1.59
N THR A 64 0.91 -6.06 0.57
CA THR A 64 -0.35 -5.75 -0.11
C THR A 64 -1.26 -6.96 -0.08
N VAL A 65 -2.49 -6.82 0.40
CA VAL A 65 -3.47 -7.92 0.49
C VAL A 65 -4.83 -7.41 0.02
N ALA A 66 -5.52 -8.22 -0.77
CA ALA A 66 -6.93 -7.97 -1.12
C ALA A 66 -7.80 -8.89 -0.24
N VAL A 67 -8.70 -8.31 0.54
CA VAL A 67 -9.67 -9.04 1.37
C VAL A 67 -11.06 -8.49 1.09
N GLY A 68 -11.97 -9.38 0.67
CA GLY A 68 -13.27 -8.98 0.14
C GLY A 68 -13.12 -7.98 -1.00
N ASP A 69 -13.85 -6.88 -0.93
CA ASP A 69 -13.82 -5.78 -1.90
C ASP A 69 -12.83 -4.66 -1.52
N THR A 70 -11.88 -4.92 -0.62
CA THR A 70 -10.89 -3.93 -0.20
C THR A 70 -9.46 -4.42 -0.44
N LEU A 71 -8.65 -3.54 -1.00
CA LEU A 71 -7.23 -3.71 -1.22
C LEU A 71 -6.47 -2.86 -0.20
N HIS A 72 -5.65 -3.55 0.59
CA HIS A 72 -4.87 -2.97 1.67
C HIS A 72 -3.39 -3.00 1.32
N ALA A 73 -2.66 -1.96 1.72
CA ALA A 73 -1.21 -1.93 1.75
C ALA A 73 -0.72 -1.34 3.06
N TRP A 74 0.24 -1.98 3.70
CA TRP A 74 0.84 -1.48 4.94
C TRP A 74 2.34 -1.75 4.98
N LEU A 75 3.07 -0.86 5.64
CA LEU A 75 4.50 -0.99 5.87
C LEU A 75 4.75 -2.13 6.85
N THR A 76 5.65 -3.05 6.50
CA THR A 76 5.87 -4.28 7.28
C THR A 76 6.64 -4.04 8.57
N ASP A 77 7.32 -2.91 8.67
CA ASP A 77 8.08 -2.46 9.84
C ASP A 77 7.33 -1.38 10.63
N TRP A 78 6.05 -1.14 10.35
CA TRP A 78 5.25 -0.14 11.07
C TRP A 78 4.56 -0.73 12.30
N PRO A 79 4.58 -0.04 13.45
CA PRO A 79 5.33 1.18 13.74
C PRO A 79 6.80 0.88 14.07
N ARG A 80 7.73 1.67 13.53
CA ARG A 80 9.18 1.49 13.69
C ARG A 80 9.77 2.29 14.84
N ASP A 81 9.30 3.52 15.03
CA ASP A 81 9.85 4.48 15.99
C ASP A 81 8.76 5.04 16.93
N GLU A 82 9.17 5.83 17.92
CA GLU A 82 8.27 6.40 18.94
C GLU A 82 7.18 7.30 18.34
N ARG A 83 7.52 8.01 17.26
CA ARG A 83 6.56 8.86 16.55
C ARG A 83 5.50 7.98 15.87
N GLU A 84 5.91 6.92 15.19
CA GLU A 84 5.00 5.96 14.56
C GLU A 84 4.14 5.21 15.59
N ARG A 85 4.70 4.85 16.76
CA ARG A 85 3.95 4.23 17.86
C ARG A 85 2.85 5.13 18.40
N THR A 86 3.09 6.44 18.45
CA THR A 86 2.08 7.42 18.88
C THR A 86 0.91 7.48 17.90
N ILE A 87 1.16 7.25 16.61
CA ILE A 87 0.12 7.19 15.57
C ILE A 87 -0.64 5.87 15.67
N GLY A 88 0.07 4.78 15.98
CA GLY A 88 -0.50 3.45 16.13
C GLY A 88 -0.70 2.71 14.80
N VAL A 89 -1.29 1.51 14.90
CA VAL A 89 -1.70 0.70 13.75
C VAL A 89 -3.20 0.88 13.58
N ALA A 90 -3.68 1.04 12.35
CA ALA A 90 -5.12 1.07 12.12
C ALA A 90 -5.72 -0.31 12.43
N THR A 91 -6.86 -0.32 13.12
CA THR A 91 -7.55 -1.55 13.55
C THR A 91 -7.86 -2.50 12.39
N GLU A 92 -8.16 -1.96 11.21
CA GLU A 92 -8.36 -2.75 9.99
C GLU A 92 -7.09 -3.50 9.54
N VAL A 93 -5.91 -2.91 9.71
CA VAL A 93 -4.63 -3.56 9.42
C VAL A 93 -4.25 -4.51 10.54
N GLU A 94 -4.54 -4.17 11.79
CA GLU A 94 -4.31 -5.03 12.95
C GLU A 94 -5.05 -6.38 12.81
N ALA A 95 -6.34 -6.33 12.45
CA ALA A 95 -7.13 -7.53 12.17
C ALA A 95 -6.58 -8.35 10.99
N LEU A 96 -5.94 -7.70 10.01
CA LEU A 96 -5.30 -8.37 8.88
C LEU A 96 -3.92 -8.95 9.24
N LEU A 97 -3.17 -8.29 10.13
CA LEU A 97 -1.91 -8.82 10.65
C LEU A 97 -2.16 -10.12 11.42
N GLU A 98 -3.20 -10.16 12.26
CA GLU A 98 -3.59 -11.35 13.01
C GLU A 98 -4.03 -12.50 12.09
N GLN A 99 -4.65 -12.21 10.94
CA GLN A 99 -5.04 -13.21 9.95
C GLN A 99 -3.88 -13.70 9.05
N VAL A 100 -2.81 -12.91 8.92
CA VAL A 100 -1.67 -13.19 8.04
C VAL A 100 -0.45 -13.70 8.82
N GLU A 101 -0.50 -13.69 10.16
CA GLU A 101 0.34 -14.56 10.99
C GLU A 101 0.07 -16.02 10.55
N PRO A 102 1.09 -16.78 10.09
CA PRO A 102 0.84 -18.17 9.82
C PRO A 102 0.41 -18.81 11.13
N ALA A 103 -0.56 -19.70 11.03
CA ALA A 103 -0.52 -20.92 11.80
C ALA A 103 0.94 -21.43 11.81
N LYS A 104 1.73 -21.07 12.83
CA LYS A 104 2.80 -21.90 13.34
C LYS A 104 2.13 -23.10 14.03
N ALA A 105 1.43 -23.91 13.23
CA ALA A 105 1.43 -25.35 13.43
C ALA A 105 2.84 -25.78 12.96
N GLY A 106 3.63 -26.54 13.70
CA GLY A 106 3.30 -27.69 14.53
C GLY A 106 4.40 -28.70 14.21
#